data_AF-A0A2S9YS44-F1
#
_entry.id   AF-A0A2S9YS44-F1
#
_cell.length_a   1.000
_cell.length_b   1.000
_cell.length_c   1.000
_cell.angle_alpha   90.00
_cell.angle_beta   90.00
_cell.angle_gamma   90.00
#
_symmetry.space_group_name_H-M   'P 1'
#
loop_
_entity.id
_entity.type
_entity.pdbx_description
1 polymer ?
#
loop_
_entity_poly.entity_id
_entity_poly.type
_entity_poly.pdbx_seq_one_letter_code
_entity_poly.pdbx_strand_id
1 'polypeptide(L)'
;MADTHDQSGTPAGEQMSQQTLIRVIAKMTIPFILVFGCYVILHGELGPGGGFQGGVILAAAFILYGLVFGADELRRRIPPPIIDACMALGALLYAGVGLASVLRGGTFLDYGMLEPDHAGDGEALGMALVEYGVGITVCSVMVTIYLMISERRATVRRGEVR
;
A
#
# COMPACT_ATOMS: atom_id res chain seq x y z
N MET A 1 44.90 -29.43 -20.32
CA MET A 1 45.31 -28.63 -19.16
C MET A 1 44.08 -27.87 -18.73
N ALA A 2 43.46 -28.34 -17.65
CA ALA A 2 42.15 -27.89 -17.18
C ALA A 2 42.34 -26.66 -16.28
N ASP A 3 41.58 -25.61 -16.54
CA ASP A 3 41.23 -24.60 -15.53
C ASP A 3 39.72 -24.68 -15.31
N THR A 4 39.35 -25.60 -14.44
CA THR A 4 38.05 -25.58 -13.77
C THR A 4 38.10 -24.46 -12.74
N HIS A 5 37.44 -23.34 -13.04
CA HIS A 5 37.16 -22.31 -12.03
C HIS A 5 36.32 -22.93 -10.91
N ASP A 6 37.00 -23.12 -9.78
CA ASP A 6 36.52 -23.57 -8.49
C ASP A 6 35.32 -22.72 -8.02
N GLN A 7 34.15 -23.36 -7.93
CA GLN A 7 32.97 -22.85 -7.23
C GLN A 7 33.10 -23.22 -5.76
N SER A 8 33.93 -22.50 -5.00
CA SER A 8 33.99 -22.63 -3.54
C SER A 8 32.88 -21.82 -2.90
N GLY A 9 32.00 -22.51 -2.18
CA GLY A 9 30.78 -21.97 -1.56
C GLY A 9 31.05 -20.86 -0.55
N THR A 10 30.27 -19.79 -0.65
CA THR A 10 30.21 -18.73 0.37
C THR A 10 29.89 -19.35 1.74
N PRO A 11 30.67 -19.07 2.79
CA PRO A 11 30.43 -19.63 4.11
C PRO A 11 29.07 -19.15 4.64
N ALA A 12 28.26 -20.08 5.15
CA ALA A 12 26.90 -19.83 5.65
C ALA A 12 26.81 -18.64 6.65
N GLY A 13 27.91 -18.28 7.32
CA GLY A 13 28.00 -17.13 8.22
C GLY A 13 27.83 -15.76 7.54
N GLU A 14 28.29 -15.57 6.30
CA GLU A 14 28.11 -14.30 5.58
C GLU A 14 26.65 -14.11 5.14
N GLN A 15 26.02 -15.18 4.65
CA GLN A 15 24.63 -15.14 4.21
C GLN A 15 23.66 -14.87 5.37
N MET A 16 23.94 -15.44 6.55
CA MET A 16 23.14 -15.22 7.76
C MET A 16 23.27 -13.78 8.30
N SER A 17 24.47 -13.19 8.21
CA SER A 17 24.71 -11.78 8.56
C SER A 17 23.98 -10.81 7.62
N GLN A 18 24.04 -11.05 6.31
CA GLN A 18 23.35 -10.20 5.33
C GLN A 18 21.82 -10.22 5.50
N GLN A 19 21.22 -11.39 5.73
CA GLN A 19 19.78 -11.49 5.99
C GLN A 19 19.37 -10.75 7.28
N THR A 20 20.23 -10.79 8.30
CA THR A 20 19.99 -10.07 9.56
C THR A 20 20.08 -8.55 9.35
N LEU A 21 21.08 -8.08 8.61
CA LEU A 21 21.23 -6.66 8.28
C LEU A 21 20.02 -6.10 7.52
N ILE A 22 19.55 -6.81 6.49
CA ILE A 22 18.37 -6.41 5.70
C ILE A 22 17.13 -6.31 6.59
N ARG A 23 16.92 -7.27 7.51
CA ARG A 23 15.80 -7.23 8.46
C ARG A 23 15.85 -6.01 9.37
N VAL A 24 17.03 -5.66 9.87
CA VAL A 24 17.20 -4.48 10.74
C VAL A 24 16.89 -3.20 9.98
N ILE A 25 17.48 -3.04 8.78
CA ILE A 25 17.26 -1.85 7.95
C ILE A 25 15.78 -1.73 7.58
N ALA A 26 15.15 -2.80 7.08
CA ALA A 26 13.74 -2.77 6.70
C ALA A 26 12.83 -2.41 7.89
N LYS A 27 13.08 -2.98 9.07
CA LYS A 27 12.32 -2.67 10.29
C LYS A 27 12.45 -1.20 10.70
N MET A 28 13.60 -0.58 10.46
CA MET A 28 13.79 0.85 10.70
C MET A 28 13.14 1.70 9.61
N THR A 29 13.20 1.31 8.33
CA THR A 29 12.70 2.11 7.20
C THR A 29 11.17 2.11 7.08
N ILE A 30 10.51 0.97 7.36
CA ILE A 30 9.04 0.83 7.27
C ILE A 30 8.27 1.97 7.96
N PRO A 31 8.51 2.33 9.23
CA PRO A 31 7.77 3.42 9.87
C PRO A 31 7.96 4.77 9.17
N PHE A 32 9.15 5.06 8.62
CA PHE A 32 9.37 6.29 7.85
C PHE A 32 8.57 6.30 6.55
N ILE A 33 8.50 5.16 5.83
CA ILE A 33 7.67 5.03 4.61
C ILE A 33 6.20 5.26 4.96
N LEU A 34 5.71 4.67 6.07
CA LEU A 34 4.32 4.82 6.50
C LEU A 34 3.99 6.29 6.83
N VAL A 35 4.83 6.95 7.63
CA VAL A 35 4.63 8.36 7.98
C VAL A 35 4.67 9.24 6.73
N PHE A 36 5.61 8.99 5.81
CA PHE A 36 5.72 9.74 4.57
C PHE A 36 4.52 9.51 3.65
N GLY A 37 4.04 8.27 3.51
CA GLY A 37 2.84 7.95 2.74
C GLY A 37 1.60 8.65 3.31
N CYS A 38 1.44 8.63 4.64
CA CYS A 38 0.38 9.40 5.31
C CYS A 38 0.51 10.91 5.03
N TYR A 39 1.71 11.48 5.10
CA TYR A 39 1.94 12.89 4.79
C TYR A 39 1.50 13.24 3.35
N VAL A 40 1.88 12.41 2.37
CA VAL A 40 1.51 12.61 0.95
C VAL A 40 0.01 12.51 0.71
N ILE A 41 -0.70 11.66 1.47
CA ILE A 41 -2.17 11.59 1.42
C ILE A 41 -2.79 12.83 2.07
N LEU A 42 -2.30 13.23 3.24
CA LEU A 42 -2.88 14.33 4.02
C LEU A 42 -2.66 15.72 3.40
N HIS A 43 -1.60 15.89 2.60
CA HIS A 43 -1.22 17.18 1.99
C HIS A 43 -1.29 17.13 0.46
N GLY A 44 -2.10 16.23 -0.10
CA GLY A 44 -2.27 16.07 -1.55
C GLY A 44 -2.81 17.33 -2.22
N GLU A 45 -3.70 18.04 -1.56
CA GLU A 45 -4.30 19.30 -2.06
C GLU A 45 -3.32 20.49 -2.10
N LEU A 46 -2.25 20.46 -1.29
CA LEU A 46 -1.32 21.58 -1.12
C LEU A 46 -0.03 21.47 -1.97
N GLY A 47 0.21 20.33 -2.62
CA GLY A 47 1.46 20.07 -3.34
C GLY A 47 1.37 18.90 -4.32
N PRO A 48 2.46 18.53 -5.01
CA PRO A 48 2.46 17.35 -5.88
C PRO A 48 2.27 16.10 -5.03
N GLY A 49 1.12 15.42 -5.18
CA GLY A 49 0.75 14.34 -4.27
C GLY A 49 -0.65 13.79 -4.52
N GLY A 50 -1.25 13.25 -3.44
CA GLY A 50 -2.63 12.81 -3.39
C GLY A 50 -2.82 11.36 -2.99
N GLY A 51 -4.11 10.96 -2.92
CA GLY A 51 -4.52 9.63 -2.47
C GLY A 51 -3.83 8.48 -3.20
N PHE A 52 -3.74 8.55 -4.53
CA PHE A 52 -3.12 7.47 -5.32
C PHE A 52 -1.64 7.28 -4.99
N GLN A 53 -0.85 8.37 -5.08
CA GLN A 53 0.60 8.30 -4.89
C GLN A 53 0.95 7.91 -3.46
N GLY A 54 0.28 8.51 -2.47
CA GLY A 54 0.46 8.16 -1.06
C GLY A 54 0.01 6.74 -0.74
N GLY A 55 -1.07 6.25 -1.34
CA GLY A 55 -1.51 4.85 -1.24
C GLY A 55 -0.47 3.86 -1.77
N VAL A 56 0.20 4.17 -2.89
CA VAL A 56 1.30 3.37 -3.42
C VAL A 56 2.50 3.36 -2.46
N ILE A 57 2.83 4.50 -1.86
CA ILE A 57 3.91 4.61 -0.87
C ILE A 57 3.60 3.76 0.37
N LEU A 58 2.37 3.82 0.89
CA LEU A 58 1.94 2.97 2.00
C LEU A 58 2.04 1.48 1.64
N ALA A 59 1.57 1.09 0.44
CA ALA A 59 1.71 -0.28 -0.03
C ALA A 59 3.17 -0.73 -0.10
N ALA A 60 4.09 0.14 -0.51
CA ALA A 60 5.52 -0.17 -0.58
C ALA A 60 6.08 -0.58 0.80
N ALA A 61 5.59 -0.01 1.90
CA ALA A 61 5.98 -0.41 3.26
C ALA A 61 5.56 -1.87 3.56
N PHE A 62 4.33 -2.24 3.21
CA PHE A 62 3.82 -3.61 3.40
C PHE A 62 4.49 -4.61 2.46
N ILE A 63 4.76 -4.22 1.21
CA ILE A 63 5.48 -5.05 0.24
C ILE A 63 6.91 -5.28 0.72
N LEU A 64 7.61 -4.24 1.19
CA LEU A 64 8.94 -4.37 1.80
C LEU A 64 8.91 -5.33 2.98
N TYR A 65 7.91 -5.23 3.86
CA TYR A 65 7.72 -6.17 4.95
C TYR A 65 7.56 -7.62 4.44
N GLY A 66 6.69 -7.86 3.47
CA GLY A 66 6.48 -9.17 2.87
C GLY A 66 7.74 -9.74 2.21
N LEU A 67 8.54 -8.91 1.54
CA LEU A 67 9.79 -9.33 0.91
C LEU A 67 10.85 -9.75 1.93
N VAL A 68 10.91 -9.08 3.08
CA VAL A 68 11.97 -9.28 4.09
C VAL A 68 11.60 -10.32 5.15
N PHE A 69 10.33 -10.37 5.55
CA PHE A 69 9.82 -11.26 6.60
C PHE A 69 8.98 -12.43 6.06
N GLY A 70 8.59 -12.39 4.79
CA GLY A 70 7.81 -13.42 4.11
C GLY A 70 6.33 -13.02 3.91
N ALA A 71 5.78 -13.40 2.76
CA ALA A 71 4.38 -13.13 2.41
C ALA A 71 3.39 -13.82 3.37
N ASP A 72 3.72 -15.01 3.89
CA ASP A 72 2.91 -15.71 4.88
C ASP A 72 2.83 -14.95 6.21
N GLU A 73 3.93 -14.34 6.65
CA GLU A 73 3.96 -13.52 7.86
C GLU A 73 3.16 -12.23 7.64
N LEU A 74 3.30 -11.58 6.47
CA LEU A 74 2.46 -10.42 6.13
C LEU A 74 0.98 -10.76 6.18
N ARG A 75 0.57 -11.90 5.61
CA ARG A 75 -0.82 -12.38 5.61
C ARG A 75 -1.34 -12.69 7.02
N ARG A 76 -0.47 -13.14 7.94
CA ARG A 76 -0.83 -13.33 9.35
C ARG A 76 -1.06 -11.99 10.06
N ARG A 77 -0.26 -10.97 9.72
CA ARG A 77 -0.38 -9.63 10.32
C ARG A 77 -1.57 -8.84 9.77
N ILE A 78 -1.83 -8.99 8.47
CA ILE A 78 -2.90 -8.29 7.77
C ILE A 78 -3.69 -9.34 6.98
N PRO A 79 -4.68 -9.99 7.61
CA PRO A 79 -5.46 -11.05 6.98
C PRO A 79 -6.30 -10.50 5.81
N PRO A 80 -6.52 -11.31 4.74
CA PRO A 80 -7.23 -10.87 3.53
C PRO A 80 -8.58 -10.18 3.77
N PRO A 81 -9.45 -10.65 4.70
CA PRO A 81 -10.72 -9.96 4.96
C PRO A 81 -10.56 -8.50 5.42
N ILE A 82 -9.47 -8.17 6.11
CA ILE A 82 -9.18 -6.78 6.51
C ILE A 82 -8.77 -5.96 5.30
N ILE A 83 -7.94 -6.52 4.41
CA ILE A 83 -7.52 -5.83 3.18
C ILE A 83 -8.73 -5.57 2.28
N ASP A 84 -9.60 -6.57 2.12
CA ASP A 84 -10.83 -6.46 1.33
C ASP A 84 -11.80 -5.44 1.96
N ALA A 85 -11.93 -5.42 3.29
CA ALA A 85 -12.73 -4.43 3.99
C ALA A 85 -12.18 -3.01 3.81
N CYS A 86 -10.86 -2.81 3.90
CA CYS A 86 -10.22 -1.52 3.63
C CYS A 86 -10.44 -1.07 2.18
N MET A 87 -10.30 -1.99 1.23
CA MET A 87 -10.56 -1.73 -0.19
C MET A 87 -12.01 -1.26 -0.42
N ALA A 88 -12.98 -1.98 0.15
CA ALA A 88 -14.38 -1.62 0.06
C ALA A 88 -14.69 -0.30 0.79
N LEU A 89 -14.09 -0.07 1.96
CA LEU A 89 -14.26 1.16 2.74
C LEU A 89 -13.78 2.38 1.97
N GLY A 90 -12.61 2.31 1.34
CA GLY A 90 -12.07 3.41 0.55
C GLY A 90 -12.95 3.74 -0.67
N ALA A 91 -13.43 2.72 -1.38
CA ALA A 91 -14.37 2.89 -2.48
C ALA A 91 -15.72 3.44 -2.02
N LEU A 92 -16.21 2.99 -0.86
CA LEU A 92 -17.45 3.47 -0.25
C LEU A 92 -17.32 4.92 0.20
N LEU A 93 -16.16 5.33 0.73
CA LEU A 93 -15.91 6.73 1.10
C LEU A 93 -15.96 7.63 -0.15
N TYR A 94 -15.29 7.24 -1.23
CA TYR A 94 -15.36 7.95 -2.52
C TYR A 94 -16.80 8.10 -3.02
N ALA A 95 -17.54 6.99 -3.09
CA ALA A 95 -18.93 6.99 -3.54
C ALA A 95 -19.85 7.77 -2.58
N GLY A 96 -19.58 7.69 -1.28
CA GLY A 96 -20.33 8.35 -0.22
C GLY A 96 -20.19 9.87 -0.28
N VAL A 97 -18.98 10.39 -0.54
CA VAL A 97 -18.77 11.83 -0.76
C VAL A 97 -19.55 12.31 -1.97
N GLY A 98 -19.45 11.60 -3.11
CA GLY A 98 -20.19 11.98 -4.31
C GLY A 98 -21.71 11.90 -4.14
N LEU A 99 -22.21 10.90 -3.39
CA LEU A 99 -23.63 10.80 -3.06
C LEU A 99 -24.07 11.92 -2.11
N ALA A 100 -23.24 12.30 -1.13
CA ALA A 100 -23.53 13.40 -0.22
C ALA A 100 -23.68 14.75 -0.96
N SER A 101 -22.83 15.02 -1.95
CA SER A 101 -22.97 16.18 -2.85
C SER A 101 -24.31 16.20 -3.59
N VAL A 102 -24.75 15.04 -4.12
CA VAL A 102 -26.04 14.91 -4.82
C VAL A 102 -27.22 15.11 -3.88
N LEU A 103 -27.15 14.53 -2.67
CA LEU A 103 -28.21 14.69 -1.65
C LEU A 103 -28.38 16.15 -1.20
N ARG A 104 -27.35 16.98 -1.38
CA ARG A 104 -27.39 18.42 -1.11
C ARG A 104 -27.80 19.27 -2.32
N GLY A 105 -28.20 18.63 -3.42
CA GLY A 105 -28.71 19.30 -4.63
C GLY A 105 -27.65 19.61 -5.68
N GLY A 106 -26.40 19.18 -5.47
CA GLY A 106 -25.31 19.29 -6.44
C GLY A 106 -25.28 18.15 -7.45
N THR A 107 -24.24 18.17 -8.29
CA THR A 107 -23.89 17.01 -9.12
C THR A 107 -22.95 16.05 -8.37
N PHE A 108 -22.70 14.85 -8.91
CA PHE A 108 -21.79 13.89 -8.28
C PHE A 108 -20.38 14.47 -8.17
N LEU A 109 -19.83 14.49 -6.95
CA LEU A 109 -18.53 15.12 -6.58
C LEU A 109 -18.52 16.65 -6.72
N ASP A 110 -19.67 17.29 -6.72
CA ASP A 110 -19.79 18.74 -6.52
C ASP A 110 -19.48 19.06 -5.04
N TYR A 111 -18.20 19.21 -4.72
CA TYR A 111 -17.72 19.34 -3.35
C TYR A 111 -18.17 20.64 -2.68
N GLY A 112 -18.39 21.72 -3.44
CA GLY A 112 -18.89 22.98 -2.90
C GLY A 112 -20.27 22.84 -2.23
N MET A 113 -21.06 21.84 -2.65
CA MET A 113 -22.35 21.53 -2.04
C MET A 113 -22.24 20.78 -0.70
N LEU A 114 -21.05 20.36 -0.27
CA LEU A 114 -20.84 19.77 1.06
C LEU A 114 -21.00 20.82 2.18
N GLU A 115 -20.64 22.07 1.91
CA GLU A 115 -20.81 23.20 2.82
C GLU A 115 -21.30 24.41 2.01
N PRO A 116 -22.61 24.51 1.70
CA PRO A 116 -23.14 25.51 0.77
C PRO A 116 -22.87 26.96 1.20
N ASP A 117 -22.81 27.22 2.50
CA ASP A 117 -22.56 28.56 3.06
C ASP A 117 -21.08 28.97 2.94
N HIS A 118 -20.17 27.99 2.82
CA HIS A 118 -18.72 28.19 2.68
C HIS A 118 -18.16 27.22 1.63
N ALA A 119 -18.51 27.43 0.36
CA ALA A 119 -18.19 26.49 -0.72
C ALA A 119 -16.70 26.11 -0.81
N GLY A 120 -15.78 27.02 -0.47
CA GLY A 120 -14.34 26.73 -0.43
C GLY A 120 -13.95 25.69 0.63
N ASP A 121 -14.60 25.71 1.80
CA ASP A 121 -14.37 24.72 2.86
C ASP A 121 -14.96 23.36 2.45
N GLY A 122 -16.10 23.37 1.75
CA GLY A 122 -16.71 22.18 1.14
C GLY A 122 -15.81 21.54 0.09
N GLU A 123 -15.18 22.35 -0.76
CA GLU A 123 -14.21 21.90 -1.77
C GLU A 123 -12.99 21.21 -1.15
N ALA A 124 -12.34 21.85 -0.17
CA ALA A 124 -11.19 21.28 0.53
C ALA A 124 -11.57 19.96 1.24
N LEU A 125 -12.68 19.94 1.96
CA LEU A 125 -13.15 18.75 2.66
C LEU A 125 -13.49 17.60 1.70
N GLY A 126 -14.18 17.90 0.60
CA GLY A 126 -14.54 16.91 -0.41
C GLY A 126 -13.32 16.30 -1.09
N MET A 127 -12.34 17.14 -1.48
CA MET A 127 -11.06 16.68 -2.03
C MET A 127 -10.31 15.79 -1.04
N ALA A 128 -10.12 16.25 0.20
CA ALA A 128 -9.41 15.48 1.22
C ALA A 128 -10.06 14.11 1.48
N LEU A 129 -11.38 14.05 1.64
CA LEU A 129 -12.08 12.78 1.89
C LEU A 129 -11.95 11.80 0.70
N VAL A 130 -12.04 12.31 -0.53
CA VAL A 130 -11.83 11.51 -1.74
C VAL A 130 -10.40 10.99 -1.80
N GLU A 131 -9.40 11.83 -1.52
CA GLU A 131 -8.00 11.40 -1.48
C GLU A 131 -7.76 10.32 -0.42
N TYR A 132 -8.39 10.42 0.74
CA TYR A 132 -8.27 9.40 1.79
C TYR A 132 -8.89 8.08 1.33
N GLY A 133 -10.08 8.12 0.73
CA GLY A 133 -10.75 6.92 0.19
C GLY A 133 -9.93 6.24 -0.91
N VAL A 134 -9.41 7.04 -1.85
CA VAL A 134 -8.54 6.56 -2.91
C VAL A 134 -7.25 5.98 -2.33
N GLY A 135 -6.62 6.64 -1.36
CA GLY A 135 -5.37 6.17 -0.75
C GLY A 135 -5.51 4.84 -0.01
N ILE A 136 -6.60 4.66 0.74
CA ILE A 136 -6.90 3.39 1.40
C ILE A 136 -7.12 2.29 0.35
N THR A 137 -7.91 2.57 -0.69
CA THR A 137 -8.22 1.60 -1.75
C THR A 137 -6.96 1.18 -2.49
N VAL A 138 -6.15 2.15 -2.94
CA VAL A 138 -4.92 1.90 -3.69
C VAL A 138 -3.92 1.11 -2.85
N CYS A 139 -3.73 1.47 -1.58
CA CYS A 139 -2.87 0.72 -0.67
C CYS A 139 -3.33 -0.75 -0.57
N SER A 140 -4.62 -0.97 -0.35
CA SER A 140 -5.21 -2.30 -0.20
C SER A 140 -5.06 -3.14 -1.46
N VAL A 141 -5.39 -2.58 -2.63
CA VAL A 141 -5.27 -3.26 -3.93
C VAL A 141 -3.82 -3.65 -4.23
N MET A 142 -2.87 -2.74 -3.99
CA MET A 142 -1.45 -3.02 -4.24
C MET A 142 -0.91 -4.14 -3.34
N VAL A 143 -1.31 -4.18 -2.06
CA VAL A 143 -0.95 -5.27 -1.14
C VAL A 143 -1.60 -6.58 -1.58
N THR A 144 -2.86 -6.57 -1.99
CA THR A 144 -3.54 -7.76 -2.53
C THR A 144 -2.82 -8.30 -3.77
N ILE A 145 -2.47 -7.44 -4.72
CA ILE A 145 -1.72 -7.84 -5.92
C ILE A 145 -0.40 -8.49 -5.54
N TYR A 146 0.34 -7.91 -4.59
CA TYR A 146 1.59 -8.48 -4.10
C TYR A 146 1.39 -9.88 -3.50
N LEU A 147 0.38 -10.06 -2.64
CA LEU A 147 0.09 -11.35 -2.01
C LEU A 147 -0.31 -12.39 -3.05
N MET A 148 -1.16 -12.05 -4.02
CA MET A 148 -1.56 -12.93 -5.11
C MET A 148 -0.37 -13.39 -5.97
N ILE A 149 0.53 -12.46 -6.31
CA ILE A 149 1.76 -12.79 -7.06
C ILE A 149 2.67 -13.70 -6.25
N SER A 150 2.78 -13.45 -4.94
CA SER A 150 3.62 -14.24 -4.04
C SER A 150 3.10 -15.67 -3.87
N GLU A 151 1.79 -15.86 -3.78
CA GLU A 151 1.14 -17.18 -3.71
C GLU A 151 1.36 -17.99 -5.00
N ARG A 152 1.23 -17.37 -6.18
CA ARG A 152 1.44 -18.05 -7.47
C ARG A 152 2.86 -18.61 -7.61
N ARG A 153 3.88 -17.91 -7.09
CA ARG A 153 5.27 -18.40 -7.11
C ARG A 153 5.46 -19.60 -6.19
N ALA A 154 4.77 -19.63 -5.05
CA ALA A 154 4.85 -20.74 -4.12
C ALA A 154 4.20 -22.02 -4.67
N THR A 155 3.11 -21.91 -5.44
CA THR A 155 2.43 -23.05 -6.05
C THR A 155 3.20 -23.63 -7.25
N VAL A 156 3.73 -22.79 -8.14
CA VAL A 156 4.54 -23.24 -9.30
C VAL A 156 5.78 -24.01 -8.84
N ARG A 157 6.53 -23.48 -7.86
CA ARG A 157 7.74 -24.14 -7.34
C ARG A 157 7.46 -25.50 -6.69
N ARG A 158 6.25 -25.73 -6.17
CA ARG A 158 5.85 -27.05 -5.64
C ARG A 158 5.49 -28.05 -6.75
N GLY A 159 5.05 -27.57 -7.90
CA GLY A 159 4.74 -28.40 -9.06
C GLY A 159 5.98 -28.95 -9.77
N GLU A 160 7.08 -28.20 -9.80
CA GLU A 160 8.36 -28.61 -10.43
C GLU A 160 9.15 -29.66 -9.63
N VAL A 161 8.84 -29.85 -8.35
CA VAL A 161 9.56 -30.78 -7.44
C VAL A 161 8.88 -32.15 -7.37
N ARG A 162 7.81 -32.38 -8.15
CA ARG A 162 7.15 -33.68 -8.33
C ARG A 162 7.41 -34.22 -9.73
#